data_AF-A0A7S0EHD0-F1
#
_entry.id   AF-A0A7S0EHD0-F1
#
_cell.length_a   1.000
_cell.length_b   1.000
_cell.length_c   1.000
_cell.angle_alpha   90.00
_cell.angle_beta   90.00
_cell.angle_gamma   90.00
#
_symmetry.space_group_name_H-M   'P 1'
#
loop_
_entity.id
_entity.type
_entity.pdbx_description
1 polymer ?
#
loop_
_entity_poly.entity_id
_entity_poly.type
_entity_poly.pdbx_seq_one_letter_code
_entity_poly.pdbx_strand_id
1 'polypeptide(L)'
;MVEFPLEPSLAKMLIFSEEQKCVDDVATVVSSLSMPTIFYRPKEREEESDAAREKFFATESDHLTLLNVYQQWKKNGYRGDWCTRHFVHAKAMRKVKEVRQQILDICTQLKMRVETCGTDWDVVRKAICSAYFANAAKMKTVAEYVNMRSGMPCHLHPSSALFGMGVQPDYIVYHELTMTSKEYMQCVTAVEPEWLAELAPMFFSIKQQGETRTEKRLKEKAHKARMEAEMTEYNEQLKRDEEAAQAALTGVLAGGGSRPGSARHGIATPGSRGGARQSRGITPIGASGRAATPASTPGGATPGGATPGPGGGSVSGSSTPSGRSEPGTPRHKKKRFGM
;
A
#
# COMPACT_ATOMS: atom_id res chain seq x y z
N MET A 1 -2.93 4.59 10.32
CA MET A 1 -1.50 4.25 10.53
C MET A 1 -1.17 4.17 12.00
N VAL A 2 -1.34 5.25 12.79
CA VAL A 2 -0.96 5.32 14.22
C VAL A 2 -1.59 4.22 15.09
N GLU A 3 -2.79 3.75 14.76
CA GLU A 3 -3.49 2.65 15.48
C GLU A 3 -2.78 1.29 15.40
N PHE A 4 -1.84 1.10 14.46
CA PHE A 4 -1.10 -0.16 14.33
C PHE A 4 0.25 -0.07 15.08
N PRO A 5 0.60 -1.07 15.92
CA PRO A 5 1.91 -1.14 16.57
C PRO A 5 2.98 -1.68 15.60
N LEU A 6 3.17 -0.98 14.48
CA LEU A 6 4.00 -1.38 13.35
C LEU A 6 4.77 -0.19 12.78
N GLU A 7 5.87 -0.48 12.07
CA GLU A 7 6.58 0.52 11.29
C GLU A 7 5.65 1.22 10.28
N PRO A 8 5.78 2.55 10.05
CA PRO A 8 4.87 3.30 9.18
C PRO A 8 4.72 2.73 7.77
N SER A 9 5.79 2.17 7.20
CA SER A 9 5.75 1.49 5.88
C SER A 9 4.88 0.23 5.91
N LEU A 10 4.99 -0.60 6.95
CA LEU A 10 4.16 -1.80 7.13
C LEU A 10 2.69 -1.44 7.39
N ALA A 11 2.45 -0.41 8.21
CA ALA A 11 1.10 0.12 8.44
C ALA A 11 0.48 0.70 7.15
N LYS A 12 1.27 1.35 6.28
CA LYS A 12 0.82 1.77 4.94
C LYS A 12 0.45 0.58 4.06
N MET A 13 1.27 -0.49 4.09
CA MET A 13 1.04 -1.72 3.33
C MET A 13 -0.33 -2.35 3.66
N LEU A 14 -0.67 -2.44 4.96
CA LEU A 14 -1.96 -2.95 5.44
C LEU A 14 -3.15 -2.10 5.03
N ILE A 15 -3.02 -0.77 5.10
CA ILE A 15 -4.14 0.12 4.76
C ILE A 15 -4.42 0.04 3.26
N PHE A 16 -3.37 0.03 2.43
CA PHE A 16 -3.52 -0.10 0.97
C PHE A 16 -4.02 -1.49 0.53
N SER A 17 -3.76 -2.54 1.31
CA SER A 17 -4.24 -3.90 0.97
C SER A 17 -5.75 -4.07 1.10
N GLU A 18 -6.47 -3.15 1.77
CA GLU A 18 -7.94 -3.12 1.75
C GLU A 18 -8.50 -2.67 0.39
N GLU A 19 -7.86 -1.70 -0.25
CA GLU A 19 -8.23 -1.26 -1.61
C GLU A 19 -7.99 -2.39 -2.63
N GLN A 20 -6.92 -3.16 -2.42
CA GLN A 20 -6.52 -4.30 -3.25
C GLN A 20 -7.14 -5.65 -2.81
N LYS A 21 -8.01 -5.66 -1.78
CA LYS A 21 -8.71 -6.86 -1.27
C LYS A 21 -7.80 -8.04 -0.87
N CYS A 22 -6.60 -7.75 -0.38
CA CYS A 22 -5.58 -8.75 -0.06
C CYS A 22 -5.08 -8.68 1.40
N VAL A 23 -5.92 -8.17 2.31
CA VAL A 23 -5.59 -7.92 3.72
C VAL A 23 -5.11 -9.17 4.47
N ASP A 24 -5.71 -10.34 4.26
CA ASP A 24 -5.32 -11.58 4.99
C ASP A 24 -3.91 -12.07 4.61
N ASP A 25 -3.54 -11.93 3.34
CA ASP A 25 -2.23 -12.28 2.80
C ASP A 25 -1.18 -11.23 3.21
N VAL A 26 -1.49 -9.94 3.06
CA VAL A 26 -0.59 -8.85 3.46
C VAL A 26 -0.36 -8.84 4.97
N ALA A 27 -1.37 -9.10 5.80
CA ALA A 27 -1.19 -9.28 7.25
C ALA A 27 -0.22 -10.43 7.58
N THR A 28 -0.22 -11.50 6.77
CA THR A 28 0.73 -12.60 6.92
C THR A 28 2.16 -12.18 6.55
N VAL A 29 2.33 -11.44 5.45
CA VAL A 29 3.63 -10.89 5.01
C VAL A 29 4.18 -9.92 6.07
N VAL A 30 3.37 -8.95 6.51
CA VAL A 30 3.74 -7.97 7.55
C VAL A 30 4.19 -8.67 8.83
N SER A 31 3.41 -9.64 9.32
CA SER A 31 3.76 -10.38 10.54
C SER A 31 5.05 -11.18 10.40
N SER A 32 5.38 -11.61 9.19
CA SER A 32 6.61 -12.34 8.88
C SER A 32 7.82 -11.40 8.82
N LEU A 33 7.66 -10.19 8.27
CA LEU A 33 8.70 -9.14 8.22
C LEU A 33 9.00 -8.56 9.60
N SER A 34 7.99 -8.37 10.46
CA SER A 34 8.19 -7.87 11.83
C SER A 34 8.95 -8.84 12.75
N MET A 35 9.26 -10.06 12.30
CA MET A 35 9.96 -11.08 13.09
C MET A 35 11.38 -11.34 12.57
N PRO A 36 12.34 -11.71 13.45
CA PRO A 36 13.67 -12.13 13.02
C PRO A 36 13.61 -13.30 12.02
N THR A 37 14.65 -13.39 11.18
CA THR A 37 14.80 -14.36 10.07
C THR A 37 14.14 -15.71 10.32
N ILE A 38 13.11 -16.03 9.53
CA ILE A 38 12.28 -17.24 9.69
C ILE A 38 13.06 -18.52 9.34
N PHE A 39 13.96 -18.44 8.36
CA PHE A 39 14.84 -19.53 7.94
C PHE A 39 16.12 -19.57 8.77
N TYR A 40 16.67 -20.78 8.98
CA TYR A 40 18.01 -20.96 9.56
C TYR A 40 18.86 -21.89 8.72
N ARG A 41 20.12 -21.51 8.50
CA ARG A 41 21.07 -22.23 7.63
C ARG A 41 22.22 -22.80 8.49
N PRO A 42 22.14 -24.07 8.93
CA PRO A 42 23.18 -24.68 9.75
C PRO A 42 24.40 -25.07 8.91
N LYS A 43 25.60 -24.68 9.35
CA LYS A 43 26.87 -24.86 8.60
C LYS A 43 27.20 -26.29 8.17
N GLU A 44 26.68 -27.28 8.89
CA GLU A 44 26.90 -28.71 8.59
C GLU A 44 25.93 -29.28 7.54
N ARG A 45 24.81 -28.59 7.28
CA ARG A 45 23.70 -29.05 6.42
C ARG A 45 23.17 -27.91 5.56
N GLU A 46 24.08 -27.11 5.01
CA GLU A 46 23.75 -25.94 4.21
C GLU A 46 23.00 -26.32 2.92
N GLU A 47 23.49 -27.32 2.19
CA GLU A 47 22.87 -27.81 0.95
C GLU A 47 21.44 -28.33 1.18
N GLU A 48 21.21 -29.08 2.27
CA GLU A 48 19.88 -29.58 2.61
C GLU A 48 18.91 -28.46 3.02
N SER A 49 19.43 -27.44 3.73
CA SER A 49 18.69 -26.24 4.10
C SER A 49 18.27 -25.44 2.88
N ASP A 50 19.19 -25.22 1.94
CA ASP A 50 18.95 -24.46 0.72
C ASP A 50 17.98 -25.22 -0.20
N ALA A 51 18.17 -26.52 -0.42
CA ALA A 51 17.25 -27.38 -1.18
C ALA A 51 15.86 -27.56 -0.52
N ALA A 52 15.76 -27.45 0.81
CA ALA A 52 14.46 -27.38 1.49
C ALA A 52 13.78 -26.03 1.26
N ARG A 53 14.56 -24.95 1.16
CA ARG A 53 14.10 -23.57 1.02
C ARG A 53 13.67 -23.21 -0.41
N GLU A 54 14.37 -23.74 -1.41
CA GLU A 54 14.01 -23.60 -2.84
C GLU A 54 12.57 -24.04 -3.13
N LYS A 55 12.06 -25.05 -2.43
CA LYS A 55 10.68 -25.56 -2.56
C LYS A 55 9.60 -24.55 -2.16
N PHE A 56 9.98 -23.47 -1.49
CA PHE A 56 9.07 -22.38 -1.10
C PHE A 56 9.21 -21.13 -1.98
N PHE A 57 10.27 -21.05 -2.80
CA PHE A 57 10.57 -19.85 -3.58
C PHE A 57 9.46 -19.51 -4.56
N ALA A 58 8.94 -18.29 -4.44
CA ALA A 58 8.19 -17.64 -5.50
C ALA A 58 9.19 -16.90 -6.40
N THR A 59 9.15 -17.19 -7.70
CA THR A 59 9.99 -16.62 -8.77
C THR A 59 10.08 -15.10 -8.74
N GLU A 60 8.99 -14.44 -8.35
CA GLU A 60 8.83 -12.99 -8.41
C GLU A 60 9.15 -12.28 -7.09
N SER A 61 9.21 -12.99 -5.94
CA SER A 61 9.10 -12.32 -4.64
C SER A 61 9.52 -13.16 -3.43
N ASP A 62 10.49 -12.66 -2.68
CA ASP A 62 10.82 -13.14 -1.33
C ASP A 62 9.65 -12.93 -0.36
N HIS A 63 8.89 -11.84 -0.49
CA HIS A 63 7.72 -11.58 0.34
C HIS A 63 6.62 -12.65 0.15
N LEU A 64 6.39 -13.09 -1.09
CA LEU A 64 5.47 -14.21 -1.38
C LEU A 64 6.06 -15.55 -0.92
N THR A 65 7.38 -15.71 -0.93
CA THR A 65 8.06 -16.87 -0.34
C THR A 65 7.75 -16.99 1.17
N LEU A 66 7.78 -15.89 1.92
CA LEU A 66 7.37 -15.88 3.35
C LEU A 66 5.89 -16.27 3.53
N LEU A 67 5.01 -15.73 2.68
CA LEU A 67 3.58 -16.08 2.66
C LEU A 67 3.37 -17.58 2.39
N ASN A 68 4.07 -18.14 1.39
CA ASN A 68 4.01 -19.55 1.02
C ASN A 68 4.44 -20.47 2.19
N VAL A 69 5.55 -20.15 2.88
CA VAL A 69 5.99 -20.87 4.08
C VAL A 69 4.91 -20.86 5.17
N TYR A 70 4.31 -19.71 5.45
CA TYR A 70 3.24 -19.61 6.45
C TYR A 70 1.99 -20.40 6.04
N GLN A 71 1.56 -20.30 4.78
CA GLN A 71 0.42 -21.05 4.26
C GLN A 71 0.65 -22.57 4.32
N GLN A 72 1.85 -23.05 3.97
CA GLN A 72 2.19 -24.47 4.08
C GLN A 72 2.27 -24.94 5.54
N TRP A 73 2.81 -24.12 6.45
CA TRP A 73 2.82 -24.42 7.89
C TRP A 73 1.40 -24.49 8.48
N LYS A 74 0.51 -23.57 8.08
CA LYS A 74 -0.92 -23.56 8.41
C LYS A 74 -1.62 -24.83 7.90
N LYS A 75 -1.40 -25.22 6.63
CA LYS A 75 -1.91 -26.47 6.03
C LYS A 75 -1.43 -27.72 6.76
N ASN A 76 -0.19 -27.70 7.29
CA ASN A 76 0.38 -28.78 8.11
C ASN A 76 0.02 -28.68 9.62
N GLY A 77 -1.05 -27.95 9.98
CA GLY A 77 -1.58 -27.93 11.34
C GLY A 77 -0.71 -27.21 12.36
N TYR A 78 0.09 -26.23 11.94
CA TYR A 78 1.00 -25.46 12.80
C TYR A 78 2.06 -26.30 13.55
N ARG A 79 2.39 -27.48 13.01
CA ARG A 79 3.26 -28.47 13.66
C ARG A 79 4.73 -28.00 13.74
N GLY A 80 5.37 -28.23 14.89
CA GLY A 80 6.75 -27.81 15.14
C GLY A 80 7.80 -28.69 14.45
N ASP A 81 7.54 -30.00 14.32
CA ASP A 81 8.41 -30.94 13.60
C ASP A 81 8.42 -30.66 12.09
N TRP A 82 7.35 -30.10 11.53
CA TRP A 82 7.33 -29.58 10.17
C TRP A 82 8.38 -28.47 10.00
N CYS A 83 8.40 -27.48 10.90
CA CYS A 83 9.40 -26.41 10.85
C CYS A 83 10.84 -26.95 10.90
N THR A 84 11.11 -27.94 11.77
CA THR A 84 12.44 -28.56 11.87
C THR A 84 12.85 -29.29 10.59
N ARG A 85 11.93 -29.97 9.90
CA ARG A 85 12.21 -30.65 8.62
C ARG A 85 12.47 -29.68 7.46
N HIS A 86 11.92 -28.48 7.54
CA HIS A 86 12.01 -27.44 6.50
C HIS A 86 12.97 -26.30 6.85
N PHE A 87 13.83 -26.48 7.86
CA PHE A 87 14.83 -25.48 8.28
C PHE A 87 14.24 -24.10 8.64
N VAL A 88 13.05 -24.13 9.26
CA VAL A 88 12.30 -22.95 9.72
C VAL A 88 12.30 -22.88 11.25
N HIS A 89 12.43 -21.68 11.81
CA HIS A 89 12.38 -21.44 13.23
C HIS A 89 10.95 -21.53 13.81
N ALA A 90 10.61 -22.67 14.42
CA ALA A 90 9.31 -22.90 15.07
C ALA A 90 8.94 -21.91 16.20
N LYS A 91 9.92 -21.21 16.78
CA LYS A 91 9.67 -20.10 17.73
C LYS A 91 9.26 -18.82 17.00
N ALA A 92 9.89 -18.49 15.87
CA ALA A 92 9.53 -17.35 15.05
C ALA A 92 8.12 -17.53 14.45
N MET A 93 7.83 -18.68 13.83
CA MET A 93 6.52 -18.96 13.22
C MET A 93 5.34 -18.83 14.20
N ARG A 94 5.51 -19.22 15.47
CA ARG A 94 4.48 -19.02 16.51
C ARG A 94 4.23 -17.54 16.78
N LYS A 95 5.29 -16.74 16.93
CA LYS A 95 5.15 -15.28 17.05
C LYS A 95 4.53 -14.64 15.80
N VAL A 96 4.88 -15.09 14.59
CA VAL A 96 4.24 -14.63 13.35
C VAL A 96 2.73 -14.88 13.40
N LYS A 97 2.29 -16.05 13.89
CA LYS A 97 0.85 -16.34 14.07
C LYS A 97 0.19 -15.44 15.10
N GLU A 98 0.85 -15.18 16.24
CA GLU A 98 0.36 -14.31 17.31
C GLU A 98 0.20 -12.86 16.83
N VAL A 99 1.24 -12.29 16.20
CA VAL A 99 1.23 -10.94 15.62
C VAL A 99 0.19 -10.82 14.51
N ARG A 100 0.06 -11.82 13.64
CA ARG A 100 -0.95 -11.85 12.59
C ARG A 100 -2.36 -11.80 13.14
N GLN A 101 -2.63 -12.51 14.25
CA GLN A 101 -3.95 -12.44 14.89
C GLN A 101 -4.21 -11.03 15.43
N GLN A 102 -3.24 -10.44 16.16
CA GLN A 102 -3.36 -9.07 16.67
C GLN A 102 -3.61 -8.04 15.56
N ILE A 103 -2.92 -8.15 14.43
CA ILE A 103 -3.14 -7.26 13.27
C ILE A 103 -4.56 -7.42 12.71
N LEU A 104 -5.05 -8.66 12.54
CA LEU A 104 -6.40 -8.90 12.04
C LEU A 104 -7.49 -8.46 13.02
N ASP A 105 -7.26 -8.61 14.33
CA ASP A 105 -8.15 -8.12 15.36
C ASP A 105 -8.27 -6.58 15.29
N ILE A 106 -7.14 -5.87 15.12
CA ILE A 106 -7.11 -4.41 14.91
C ILE A 106 -7.79 -4.02 13.59
N CYS A 107 -7.51 -4.71 12.48
CA CYS A 107 -8.21 -4.49 11.20
C CYS A 107 -9.73 -4.63 11.35
N THR A 108 -10.19 -5.62 12.13
CA THR A 108 -11.62 -5.84 12.42
C THR A 108 -12.20 -4.70 13.27
N GLN A 109 -11.48 -4.23 14.29
CA GLN A 109 -11.88 -3.06 15.10
C GLN A 109 -11.99 -1.78 14.26
N LEU A 110 -11.07 -1.59 13.31
CA LEU A 110 -11.06 -0.50 12.33
C LEU A 110 -12.09 -0.68 11.20
N LYS A 111 -12.87 -1.78 11.19
CA LYS A 111 -13.88 -2.14 10.19
C LYS A 111 -13.33 -2.35 8.77
N MET A 112 -12.06 -2.71 8.65
CA MET A 112 -11.43 -3.04 7.37
C MET A 112 -11.96 -4.37 6.82
N ARG A 113 -12.16 -4.46 5.50
CA ARG A 113 -12.54 -5.73 4.85
C ARG A 113 -11.36 -6.70 4.79
N VAL A 114 -11.43 -7.77 5.59
CA VAL A 114 -10.43 -8.85 5.56
C VAL A 114 -10.77 -9.83 4.42
N GLU A 115 -10.13 -9.63 3.27
CA GLU A 115 -10.23 -10.47 2.07
C GLU A 115 -8.86 -11.09 1.72
N THR A 116 -8.88 -12.20 0.97
CA THR A 116 -7.70 -12.96 0.51
C THR A 116 -7.57 -12.79 -1.01
N CYS A 117 -6.35 -12.63 -1.53
CA CYS A 117 -6.11 -12.33 -2.96
C CYS A 117 -6.44 -13.47 -3.94
N GLY A 118 -6.74 -14.68 -3.42
CA GLY A 118 -7.15 -15.84 -4.21
C GLY A 118 -6.00 -16.44 -5.00
N THR A 119 -5.93 -16.11 -6.29
CA THR A 119 -4.89 -16.57 -7.23
C THR A 119 -4.10 -15.43 -7.86
N ASP A 120 -4.49 -14.18 -7.62
CA ASP A 120 -3.78 -13.00 -8.09
C ASP A 120 -2.73 -12.61 -7.04
N TRP A 121 -1.45 -12.72 -7.40
CA TRP A 121 -0.34 -12.31 -6.53
C TRP A 121 0.13 -10.88 -6.80
N ASP A 122 -0.28 -10.30 -7.93
CA ASP A 122 0.13 -8.96 -8.35
C ASP A 122 -0.52 -7.90 -7.46
N VAL A 123 -1.75 -8.12 -6.98
CA VAL A 123 -2.37 -7.26 -5.95
C VAL A 123 -1.55 -7.21 -4.65
N VAL A 124 -0.87 -8.29 -4.27
CA VAL A 124 0.03 -8.33 -3.10
C VAL A 124 1.36 -7.64 -3.43
N ARG A 125 1.95 -7.90 -4.61
CA ARG A 125 3.16 -7.22 -5.08
C ARG A 125 2.96 -5.69 -5.20
N LYS A 126 1.79 -5.25 -5.67
CA LYS A 126 1.39 -3.84 -5.78
C LYS A 126 1.20 -3.20 -4.41
N ALA A 127 0.67 -3.93 -3.41
CA ALA A 127 0.63 -3.47 -2.03
C ALA A 127 2.03 -3.30 -1.41
N ILE A 128 2.94 -4.25 -1.65
CA ILE A 128 4.35 -4.13 -1.23
C ILE A 128 5.02 -2.91 -1.89
N CYS A 129 4.78 -2.70 -3.19
CA CYS A 129 5.25 -1.54 -3.93
C CYS A 129 4.74 -0.22 -3.33
N SER A 130 3.48 -0.14 -2.91
CA SER A 130 2.90 1.08 -2.32
C SER A 130 3.55 1.46 -0.98
N ALA A 131 4.00 0.47 -0.21
CA ALA A 131 4.72 0.66 1.05
C ALA A 131 6.19 1.04 0.85
N TYR A 132 6.88 0.28 -0.01
CA TYR A 132 8.35 0.32 -0.15
C TYR A 132 8.84 1.02 -1.43
N PHE A 133 8.01 1.81 -2.10
CA PHE A 133 8.39 2.68 -3.24
C PHE A 133 9.65 3.55 -2.98
N ALA A 134 9.95 3.89 -1.72
CA ALA A 134 11.17 4.62 -1.36
C ALA A 134 12.44 3.78 -1.48
N ASN A 135 12.31 2.45 -1.34
CA ASN A 135 13.33 1.41 -1.47
C ASN A 135 13.23 0.70 -2.83
N ALA A 136 12.85 1.43 -3.88
CA ALA A 136 12.88 0.92 -5.24
C ALA A 136 14.32 0.94 -5.79
N ALA A 137 14.73 -0.13 -6.47
CA ALA A 137 16.00 -0.21 -7.17
C ALA A 137 15.79 -0.71 -8.61
N LYS A 138 16.69 -0.29 -9.51
CA LYS A 138 16.67 -0.65 -10.93
C LYS A 138 17.94 -1.42 -11.29
N MET A 139 17.81 -2.48 -12.08
CA MET A 139 18.94 -3.21 -12.64
C MET A 139 19.74 -2.30 -13.58
N LYS A 140 21.05 -2.19 -13.33
CA LYS A 140 22.01 -1.45 -14.16
C LYS A 140 22.89 -2.41 -14.96
N THR A 141 23.26 -3.51 -14.32
CA THR A 141 24.18 -4.54 -14.80
C THR A 141 23.75 -5.88 -14.17
N VAL A 142 24.16 -7.01 -14.75
CA VAL A 142 23.77 -8.33 -14.21
C VAL A 142 24.18 -8.45 -12.74
N ALA A 143 23.22 -8.76 -11.86
CA ALA A 143 23.34 -8.80 -10.40
C ALA A 143 23.81 -7.48 -9.72
N GLU A 144 23.75 -6.33 -10.40
CA GLU A 144 24.03 -4.99 -9.86
C GLU A 144 22.82 -4.07 -10.10
N TYR A 145 22.21 -3.66 -8.99
CA TYR A 145 21.09 -2.73 -8.97
C TYR A 145 21.55 -1.37 -8.46
N VAL A 146 20.80 -0.33 -8.80
CA VAL A 146 21.01 1.02 -8.29
C VAL A 146 19.71 1.48 -7.64
N ASN A 147 19.78 1.94 -6.39
CA ASN A 147 18.63 2.51 -5.70
C ASN A 147 18.14 3.77 -6.46
N MET A 148 16.86 3.81 -6.78
CA MET A 148 16.26 4.86 -7.63
C MET A 148 16.16 6.23 -6.95
N ARG A 149 16.28 6.29 -5.62
CA ARG A 149 16.23 7.52 -4.80
C ARG A 149 17.62 8.04 -4.47
N SER A 150 18.53 7.18 -4.01
CA SER A 150 19.87 7.58 -3.54
C SER A 150 20.95 7.49 -4.62
N GLY A 151 20.71 6.72 -5.70
CA GLY A 151 21.73 6.44 -6.72
C GLY A 151 22.84 5.51 -6.26
N MET A 152 22.73 4.92 -5.05
CA MET A 152 23.75 4.01 -4.51
C MET A 152 23.67 2.62 -5.18
N PRO A 153 24.81 1.98 -5.50
CA PRO A 153 24.86 0.64 -6.05
C PRO A 153 24.64 -0.41 -4.96
N CYS A 154 23.64 -1.27 -5.16
CA CYS A 154 23.25 -2.32 -4.22
C CYS A 154 23.20 -3.69 -4.94
N HIS A 155 23.42 -4.77 -4.21
CA HIS A 155 23.34 -6.13 -4.73
C HIS A 155 22.18 -6.91 -4.10
N LEU A 156 21.66 -7.91 -4.81
CA LEU A 156 20.74 -8.89 -4.22
C LEU A 156 21.49 -9.68 -3.15
N HIS A 157 20.91 -9.84 -1.96
CA HIS A 157 21.48 -10.71 -0.94
C HIS A 157 21.48 -12.17 -1.43
N PRO A 158 22.55 -12.98 -1.22
CA PRO A 158 22.61 -14.36 -1.71
C PRO A 158 21.49 -15.29 -1.20
N SER A 159 20.82 -14.91 -0.12
CA SER A 159 19.63 -15.64 0.37
C SER A 159 18.32 -15.26 -0.33
N SER A 160 18.30 -14.30 -1.26
CA SER A 160 17.07 -13.97 -2.00
C SER A 160 16.74 -15.07 -3.02
N ALA A 161 15.46 -15.41 -3.16
CA ALA A 161 14.97 -16.30 -4.21
C ALA A 161 15.36 -15.79 -5.62
N LEU A 162 15.38 -14.46 -5.80
CA LEU A 162 15.72 -13.81 -7.07
C LEU A 162 17.22 -13.92 -7.44
N PHE A 163 18.09 -14.34 -6.51
CA PHE A 163 19.53 -14.46 -6.77
C PHE A 163 19.86 -15.70 -7.63
N GLY A 164 19.22 -16.85 -7.35
CA GLY A 164 19.56 -18.13 -7.98
C GLY A 164 18.79 -18.48 -9.27
N MET A 165 17.71 -17.75 -9.59
CA MET A 165 16.70 -18.19 -10.56
C MET A 165 16.96 -17.78 -12.02
N GLY A 166 18.08 -17.12 -12.33
CA GLY A 166 18.51 -16.74 -13.69
C GLY A 166 17.71 -15.62 -14.37
N VAL A 167 16.44 -15.42 -14.02
CA VAL A 167 15.61 -14.31 -14.47
C VAL A 167 15.68 -13.18 -13.44
N GLN A 168 16.38 -12.09 -13.79
CA GLN A 168 16.51 -10.90 -12.94
C GLN A 168 15.59 -9.79 -13.47
N PRO A 169 14.60 -9.32 -12.68
CA PRO A 169 13.68 -8.28 -13.10
C PRO A 169 14.35 -6.90 -13.15
N ASP A 170 13.99 -6.07 -14.13
CA ASP A 170 14.55 -4.73 -14.31
C ASP A 170 14.31 -3.78 -13.13
N TYR A 171 13.19 -3.96 -12.43
CA TYR A 171 12.74 -3.12 -11.33
C TYR A 171 12.36 -3.99 -10.14
N ILE A 172 12.88 -3.61 -8.97
CA ILE A 172 12.66 -4.32 -7.71
C ILE A 172 12.37 -3.34 -6.58
N VAL A 173 11.74 -3.86 -5.54
CA VAL A 173 11.52 -3.19 -4.26
C VAL A 173 12.01 -4.10 -3.15
N TYR A 174 12.69 -3.55 -2.14
CA TYR A 174 13.28 -4.32 -1.04
C TYR A 174 12.83 -3.82 0.34
N HIS A 175 12.80 -4.74 1.31
CA HIS A 175 12.42 -4.44 2.69
C HIS A 175 13.52 -3.66 3.43
N GLU A 176 14.73 -4.25 3.47
CA GLU A 176 15.87 -3.74 4.23
C GLU A 176 17.15 -3.73 3.40
N LEU A 177 18.10 -2.87 3.78
CA LEU A 177 19.43 -2.79 3.20
C LEU A 177 20.48 -3.06 4.28
N THR A 178 21.28 -4.11 4.13
CA THR A 178 22.35 -4.44 5.07
C THR A 178 23.69 -4.03 4.48
N MET A 179 24.38 -3.10 5.15
CA MET A 179 25.74 -2.72 4.79
C MET A 179 26.75 -3.69 5.42
N THR A 180 27.62 -4.26 4.59
CA THR A 180 28.71 -5.17 4.99
C THR A 180 29.99 -4.77 4.26
N SER A 181 30.65 -5.70 3.53
CA SER A 181 31.64 -5.35 2.50
C SER A 181 31.00 -4.71 1.26
N LYS A 182 29.71 -4.96 1.05
CA LYS A 182 28.84 -4.36 0.03
C LYS A 182 27.46 -4.12 0.62
N GLU A 183 26.66 -3.28 -0.03
CA GLU A 183 25.25 -3.09 0.30
C GLU A 183 24.42 -4.25 -0.30
N TYR A 184 23.75 -5.00 0.56
CA TYR A 184 22.87 -6.11 0.16
C TYR A 184 21.41 -5.81 0.50
N MET A 185 20.54 -5.93 -0.51
CA MET A 185 19.09 -5.80 -0.36
C MET A 185 18.50 -7.12 0.15
N GLN A 186 17.73 -7.06 1.23
CA GLN A 186 17.03 -8.20 1.82
C GLN A 186 15.53 -8.13 1.58
N CYS A 187 14.90 -9.31 1.42
CA CYS A 187 13.50 -9.52 1.07
C CYS A 187 13.08 -8.65 -0.13
N VAL A 188 13.35 -9.15 -1.33
CA VAL A 188 13.18 -8.45 -2.60
C VAL A 188 11.92 -8.94 -3.34
N THR A 189 11.24 -8.03 -4.01
CA THR A 189 10.09 -8.32 -4.90
C THR A 189 10.27 -7.61 -6.23
N ALA A 190 10.05 -8.35 -7.32
CA ALA A 190 9.92 -7.80 -8.67
C ALA A 190 8.71 -6.87 -8.73
N VAL A 191 8.87 -5.69 -9.33
CA VAL A 191 7.76 -4.74 -9.52
C VAL A 191 7.78 -4.10 -10.90
N GLU A 192 6.61 -3.72 -11.37
CA GLU A 192 6.39 -3.13 -12.67
C GLU A 192 6.60 -1.60 -12.57
N PRO A 193 7.28 -0.98 -13.55
CA PRO A 193 7.60 0.46 -13.50
C PRO A 193 6.34 1.34 -13.52
N GLU A 194 5.23 0.82 -14.05
CA GLU A 194 3.93 1.48 -14.06
C GLU A 194 3.38 1.63 -12.65
N TRP A 195 3.46 0.60 -11.80
CA TRP A 195 2.98 0.65 -10.43
C TRP A 195 3.79 1.66 -9.58
N LEU A 196 5.10 1.76 -9.80
CA LEU A 196 5.92 2.78 -9.14
C LEU A 196 5.47 4.20 -9.51
N ALA A 197 5.13 4.45 -10.78
CA ALA A 197 4.62 5.73 -11.23
C ALA A 197 3.19 6.04 -10.73
N GLU A 198 2.30 5.06 -10.70
CA GLU A 198 0.94 5.20 -10.17
C GLU A 198 0.91 5.47 -8.65
N LEU A 199 1.69 4.71 -7.89
CA LEU A 199 1.64 4.72 -6.41
C LEU A 199 2.47 5.83 -5.79
N ALA A 200 3.42 6.40 -6.55
CA ALA A 200 4.30 7.48 -6.12
C ALA A 200 4.65 8.45 -7.27
N PRO A 201 3.66 9.14 -7.88
CA PRO A 201 3.87 10.03 -9.03
C PRO A 201 4.75 11.26 -8.74
N MET A 202 4.91 11.61 -7.45
CA MET A 202 5.86 12.66 -7.02
C MET A 202 7.32 12.19 -7.07
N PHE A 203 7.58 10.88 -7.09
CA PHE A 203 8.92 10.29 -7.11
C PHE A 203 9.28 9.68 -8.46
N PHE A 204 8.30 9.13 -9.18
CA PHE A 204 8.52 8.40 -10.42
C PHE A 204 7.67 8.96 -11.56
N SER A 205 8.26 9.05 -12.74
CA SER A 205 7.57 9.38 -13.99
C SER A 205 8.01 8.42 -15.08
N ILE A 206 7.04 7.88 -15.82
CA ILE A 206 7.32 7.01 -16.97
C ILE A 206 7.82 7.89 -18.11
N LYS A 207 9.11 7.82 -18.41
CA LYS A 207 9.66 8.33 -19.66
C LYS A 207 9.43 7.27 -20.73
N GLN A 208 8.50 7.50 -21.66
CA GLN A 208 8.37 6.65 -22.83
C GLN A 208 9.70 6.64 -23.60
N GLN A 209 10.36 5.49 -23.68
CA GLN A 209 11.55 5.31 -24.51
C GLN A 209 11.13 5.45 -25.98
N GLY A 210 11.42 6.60 -26.56
CA GLY A 210 10.99 6.96 -27.91
C GLY A 210 10.76 8.46 -28.06
N GLU A 211 10.27 9.15 -27.02
CA GLU A 211 10.05 10.60 -27.09
C GLU A 211 11.38 11.36 -27.16
N THR A 212 11.72 11.83 -28.35
CA THR A 212 12.74 12.84 -28.54
C THR A 212 12.34 14.14 -27.82
N ARG A 213 13.32 14.98 -27.46
CA ARG A 213 13.07 16.35 -26.94
C ARG A 213 12.14 17.17 -27.86
N THR A 214 12.11 16.83 -29.14
CA THR A 214 11.27 17.44 -30.18
C THR A 214 9.81 17.06 -30.01
N GLU A 215 9.50 15.77 -29.86
CA GLU A 215 8.13 15.27 -29.68
C GLU A 215 7.50 15.74 -28.38
N LYS A 216 8.28 15.77 -27.28
CA LYS A 216 7.81 16.34 -26.02
C LYS A 216 7.44 17.83 -26.14
N ARG A 217 8.29 18.64 -26.79
CA ARG A 217 7.97 20.06 -27.10
C ARG A 217 6.77 20.21 -28.03
N LEU A 218 6.57 19.29 -28.97
CA LEU A 218 5.40 19.27 -29.86
C LEU A 218 4.11 18.97 -29.09
N LYS A 219 4.11 17.98 -28.20
CA LYS A 219 2.97 17.67 -27.31
C LYS A 219 2.66 18.81 -26.34
N GLU A 220 3.69 19.39 -25.70
CA GLU A 220 3.54 20.57 -24.83
C GLU A 220 2.96 21.78 -25.61
N LYS A 221 3.46 22.05 -26.83
CA LYS A 221 2.95 23.12 -27.69
C LYS A 221 1.52 22.85 -28.17
N ALA A 222 1.19 21.62 -28.53
CA ALA A 222 -0.15 21.23 -28.97
C ALA A 222 -1.17 21.29 -27.82
N HIS A 223 -0.78 20.88 -26.61
CA HIS A 223 -1.62 21.00 -25.41
C HIS A 223 -1.85 22.48 -25.05
N LYS A 224 -0.78 23.30 -25.07
CA LYS A 224 -0.89 24.74 -24.85
C LYS A 224 -1.80 25.42 -25.88
N ALA A 225 -1.62 25.13 -27.17
CA ALA A 225 -2.44 25.70 -28.23
C ALA A 225 -3.93 25.30 -28.11
N ARG A 226 -4.22 24.07 -27.64
CA ARG A 226 -5.59 23.62 -27.38
C ARG A 226 -6.22 24.37 -26.20
N MET A 227 -5.48 24.54 -25.10
CA MET A 227 -5.93 25.31 -23.94
C MET A 227 -6.09 26.81 -24.26
N GLU A 228 -5.23 27.37 -25.10
CA GLU A 228 -5.37 28.75 -25.60
C GLU A 228 -6.62 28.91 -26.49
N ALA A 229 -6.92 27.92 -27.36
CA ALA A 229 -8.14 27.91 -28.16
C ALA A 229 -9.42 27.84 -27.31
N GLU A 230 -9.49 26.89 -26.37
CA GLU A 230 -10.60 26.76 -25.41
C GLU A 230 -10.82 28.04 -24.59
N MET A 231 -9.73 28.70 -24.15
CA MET A 231 -9.81 30.00 -23.46
C MET A 231 -10.27 31.15 -24.37
N THR A 232 -9.91 31.16 -25.65
CA THR A 232 -10.43 32.16 -26.59
C THR A 232 -11.92 31.96 -26.88
N GLU A 233 -12.37 30.72 -27.08
CA GLU A 233 -13.79 30.42 -27.28
C GLU A 233 -14.62 30.83 -26.06
N TYR A 234 -14.16 30.49 -24.85
CA TYR A 234 -14.81 30.91 -23.59
C TYR A 234 -14.88 32.44 -23.42
N ASN A 235 -13.79 33.15 -23.72
CA ASN A 235 -13.77 34.62 -23.64
C ASN A 235 -14.67 35.28 -24.69
N GLU A 236 -14.75 34.75 -25.92
CA GLU A 236 -15.72 35.22 -26.91
C GLU A 236 -17.17 34.95 -26.47
N GLN A 237 -17.41 33.83 -25.81
CA GLN A 237 -18.74 33.46 -25.32
C GLN A 237 -19.20 34.40 -24.20
N LEU A 238 -18.34 34.67 -23.21
CA LEU A 238 -18.58 35.71 -22.21
C LEU A 238 -18.83 37.08 -22.85
N LYS A 239 -18.05 37.46 -23.86
CA LYS A 239 -18.22 38.76 -24.52
C LYS A 239 -19.55 38.85 -25.28
N ARG A 240 -19.99 37.77 -25.94
CA ARG A 240 -21.33 37.69 -26.58
C ARG A 240 -22.44 37.80 -25.55
N ASP A 241 -22.30 37.18 -24.38
CA ASP A 241 -23.27 37.24 -23.30
C ASP A 241 -23.32 38.66 -22.67
N GLU A 242 -22.17 39.31 -22.49
CA GLU A 242 -22.08 40.72 -22.04
C GLU A 242 -22.68 41.70 -23.07
N GLU A 243 -22.36 41.53 -24.35
CA GLU A 243 -22.91 42.35 -25.44
C GLU A 243 -24.42 42.13 -25.59
N ALA A 244 -24.92 40.89 -25.41
CA ALA A 244 -26.35 40.59 -25.39
C ALA A 244 -27.06 41.20 -24.18
N ALA A 245 -26.45 41.14 -22.98
CA ALA A 245 -26.99 41.77 -21.78
C ALA A 245 -27.02 43.31 -21.90
N GLN A 246 -25.99 43.93 -22.48
CA GLN A 246 -25.97 45.36 -22.77
C GLN A 246 -26.98 45.75 -23.85
N ALA A 247 -27.13 44.96 -24.91
CA ALA A 247 -28.15 45.18 -25.95
C ALA A 247 -29.57 45.07 -25.39
N ALA A 248 -29.84 44.09 -24.52
CA ALA A 248 -31.12 43.97 -23.81
C ALA A 248 -31.41 45.19 -22.92
N LEU A 249 -30.41 45.67 -22.17
CA LEU A 249 -30.52 46.88 -21.34
C LEU A 249 -30.79 48.14 -22.19
N THR A 250 -30.17 48.24 -23.37
CA THR A 250 -30.31 49.38 -24.27
C THR A 250 -31.64 49.35 -25.02
N GLY A 251 -32.13 48.17 -25.41
CA GLY A 251 -33.43 47.97 -26.06
C GLY A 251 -34.61 48.41 -25.18
N VAL A 252 -34.51 48.23 -23.86
CA VAL A 252 -35.51 48.70 -22.88
C VAL A 252 -35.62 50.23 -22.85
N LEU A 253 -34.56 50.97 -23.23
CA LEU A 253 -34.55 52.44 -23.25
C LEU A 253 -35.03 53.04 -24.59
N ALA A 254 -35.08 52.25 -25.67
CA ALA A 254 -35.49 52.71 -27.00
C ALA A 254 -37.01 52.54 -27.30
N GLY A 255 -37.73 51.78 -26.47
CA GLY A 255 -39.19 51.63 -26.54
C GLY A 255 -39.92 52.89 -26.02
N GLY A 256 -40.11 53.88 -26.89
CA GLY A 256 -40.68 55.19 -26.54
C GLY A 256 -42.09 55.16 -25.92
N GLY A 257 -42.36 56.08 -25.00
CA GLY A 257 -43.58 56.06 -24.17
C GLY A 257 -44.75 56.92 -24.66
N SER A 258 -45.93 56.65 -24.10
CA SER A 258 -47.03 57.62 -23.95
C SER A 258 -47.95 57.20 -22.78
N ARG A 259 -48.40 58.18 -21.99
CA ARG A 259 -49.28 57.99 -20.82
C ARG A 259 -50.75 57.88 -21.24
N PRO A 260 -51.58 57.18 -20.44
CA PRO A 260 -52.67 57.91 -19.78
C PRO A 260 -53.00 57.43 -18.35
N GLY A 261 -53.78 58.24 -17.62
CA GLY A 261 -54.75 57.74 -16.62
C GLY A 261 -54.25 57.46 -15.19
N SER A 262 -54.77 58.22 -14.24
CA SER A 262 -54.63 57.99 -12.78
C SER A 262 -55.45 56.78 -12.30
N ALA A 263 -54.83 55.87 -11.54
CA ALA A 263 -55.46 55.18 -10.39
C ALA A 263 -54.42 54.52 -9.46
N ARG A 264 -54.79 54.32 -8.19
CA ARG A 264 -53.97 53.74 -7.11
C ARG A 264 -53.71 52.25 -7.30
N HIS A 265 -52.56 51.73 -6.86
CA HIS A 265 -52.34 51.05 -5.57
C HIS A 265 -50.84 50.72 -5.41
N GLY A 266 -50.31 50.71 -4.19
CA GLY A 266 -48.87 50.56 -3.93
C GLY A 266 -48.45 49.18 -3.43
N ILE A 267 -47.14 48.97 -3.30
CA ILE A 267 -46.46 48.06 -2.35
C ILE A 267 -45.01 48.57 -2.17
N ALA A 268 -44.36 48.21 -1.06
CA ALA A 268 -43.33 49.01 -0.41
C ALA A 268 -41.89 48.83 -0.93
N THR A 269 -41.11 49.92 -0.81
CA THR A 269 -39.64 49.89 -0.77
C THR A 269 -39.20 50.25 0.66
N PRO A 270 -38.34 49.45 1.32
CA PRO A 270 -37.64 49.91 2.51
C PRO A 270 -36.64 51.02 2.14
N GLY A 271 -36.93 52.24 2.60
CA GLY A 271 -35.93 53.33 2.62
C GLY A 271 -34.81 53.01 3.64
N SER A 272 -33.57 53.45 3.46
CA SER A 272 -33.07 54.82 3.23
C SER A 272 -32.76 55.57 4.53
N ARG A 273 -31.82 56.51 4.43
CA ARG A 273 -31.28 57.42 5.47
C ARG A 273 -30.31 56.74 6.45
N GLY A 274 -29.06 57.20 6.62
CA GLY A 274 -28.40 58.40 6.12
C GLY A 274 -28.55 59.58 7.09
N GLY A 275 -27.44 60.24 7.41
CA GLY A 275 -27.37 61.36 8.34
C GLY A 275 -25.92 61.63 8.74
N ALA A 276 -25.42 62.82 8.41
CA ALA A 276 -24.01 63.16 8.58
C ALA A 276 -23.75 64.00 9.85
N ARG A 277 -22.48 63.93 10.31
CA ARG A 277 -21.61 65.08 10.65
C ARG A 277 -21.21 65.30 12.13
N GLN A 278 -19.89 65.52 12.27
CA GLN A 278 -19.14 66.26 13.32
C GLN A 278 -18.81 65.65 14.70
N SER A 279 -17.67 64.95 14.72
CA SER A 279 -16.45 65.29 15.48
C SER A 279 -16.53 65.87 16.91
N ARG A 280 -15.99 65.13 17.89
CA ARG A 280 -14.68 65.36 18.60
C ARG A 280 -14.64 64.51 19.89
N GLY A 281 -13.45 64.01 20.29
CA GLY A 281 -13.21 63.60 21.69
C GLY A 281 -12.59 62.22 21.96
N ILE A 282 -11.26 62.12 21.82
CA ILE A 282 -10.32 61.67 22.88
C ILE A 282 -10.60 60.33 23.63
N THR A 283 -9.94 59.25 23.14
CA THR A 283 -9.07 58.29 23.89
C THR A 283 -9.67 57.42 25.05
N PRO A 284 -8.96 56.38 25.61
CA PRO A 284 -9.45 54.99 25.47
C PRO A 284 -9.50 54.20 26.81
N ILE A 285 -9.36 52.86 26.73
CA ILE A 285 -9.15 51.82 27.78
C ILE A 285 -10.40 50.94 28.01
N GLY A 286 -10.20 49.61 28.15
CA GLY A 286 -11.23 48.72 28.72
C GLY A 286 -11.18 47.26 28.24
N ALA A 287 -10.36 46.44 28.90
CA ALA A 287 -10.18 45.01 28.60
C ALA A 287 -11.35 44.08 29.04
N SER A 288 -11.27 42.84 28.54
CA SER A 288 -11.77 41.59 29.18
C SER A 288 -13.26 41.23 29.09
N GLY A 289 -13.56 39.92 29.08
CA GLY A 289 -14.92 39.36 29.11
C GLY A 289 -15.03 37.90 28.64
N ARG A 290 -14.71 36.94 29.53
CA ARG A 290 -14.96 35.49 29.35
C ARG A 290 -16.45 35.14 29.57
N ALA A 291 -16.77 33.85 29.37
CA ALA A 291 -17.92 33.06 29.89
C ALA A 291 -19.09 32.87 28.91
N ALA A 292 -19.81 31.74 28.91
CA ALA A 292 -19.55 30.41 29.48
C ALA A 292 -20.49 29.35 28.84
N THR A 293 -20.19 28.07 29.07
CA THR A 293 -21.17 26.97 28.93
C THR A 293 -22.24 27.03 30.03
N PRO A 294 -23.29 26.20 29.94
CA PRO A 294 -23.32 25.07 30.88
C PRO A 294 -23.74 23.73 30.25
N ALA A 295 -23.57 22.66 31.03
CA ALA A 295 -23.84 21.26 30.66
C ALA A 295 -25.01 20.68 31.48
N SER A 296 -25.50 19.49 31.13
CA SER A 296 -25.91 18.47 32.13
C SER A 296 -25.98 17.04 31.58
N THR A 297 -25.56 16.11 32.44
CA THR A 297 -25.50 14.63 32.36
C THR A 297 -26.88 14.00 32.77
N PRO A 298 -27.10 12.74 33.26
CA PRO A 298 -26.19 11.63 33.67
C PRO A 298 -26.59 10.15 33.37
N GLY A 299 -25.62 9.22 33.57
CA GLY A 299 -25.80 7.80 33.98
C GLY A 299 -26.29 6.80 32.91
N GLY A 300 -26.01 5.48 32.91
CA GLY A 300 -25.26 4.52 33.75
C GLY A 300 -25.52 3.09 33.21
N ALA A 301 -24.95 1.96 33.65
CA ALA A 301 -23.87 1.62 34.60
C ALA A 301 -23.38 0.15 34.32
N THR A 302 -22.40 -0.39 35.06
CA THR A 302 -21.98 -1.82 35.03
C THR A 302 -22.58 -2.60 36.23
N PRO A 303 -22.64 -3.96 36.22
CA PRO A 303 -21.51 -4.78 36.72
C PRO A 303 -21.37 -6.24 36.19
N GLY A 304 -20.12 -6.73 36.17
CA GLY A 304 -19.63 -8.04 36.71
C GLY A 304 -20.17 -9.42 36.26
N GLY A 305 -19.26 -10.42 36.21
CA GLY A 305 -19.60 -11.80 36.62
C GLY A 305 -18.92 -13.00 35.92
N ALA A 306 -18.08 -13.71 36.69
CA ALA A 306 -17.85 -15.17 36.69
C ALA A 306 -17.23 -15.93 35.47
N THR A 307 -16.03 -16.47 35.71
CA THR A 307 -15.60 -17.82 35.25
C THR A 307 -16.13 -18.89 36.24
N PRO A 308 -16.16 -20.20 35.89
CA PRO A 308 -15.01 -21.06 36.28
C PRO A 308 -14.74 -22.32 35.42
N GLY A 309 -13.45 -22.70 35.36
CA GLY A 309 -12.98 -24.04 35.75
C GLY A 309 -13.12 -25.26 34.80
N PRO A 310 -12.36 -26.36 35.06
CA PRO A 310 -12.06 -27.38 34.03
C PRO A 310 -12.41 -28.85 34.39
N GLY A 311 -12.41 -29.71 33.36
CA GLY A 311 -12.23 -31.19 33.43
C GLY A 311 -11.51 -31.62 32.13
N GLY A 312 -10.49 -32.50 32.11
CA GLY A 312 -10.51 -33.90 32.54
C GLY A 312 -11.03 -34.76 31.37
N GLY A 313 -10.38 -35.80 30.84
CA GLY A 313 -9.17 -36.57 31.19
C GLY A 313 -9.15 -37.85 30.30
N SER A 314 -8.21 -38.79 30.52
CA SER A 314 -7.96 -40.03 29.71
C SER A 314 -7.37 -39.78 28.28
N VAL A 315 -6.23 -40.32 27.82
CA VAL A 315 -5.32 -41.46 28.14
C VAL A 315 -5.65 -42.77 27.41
N SER A 316 -4.61 -43.35 26.77
CA SER A 316 -4.50 -44.68 26.12
C SER A 316 -5.27 -44.88 24.77
N GLY A 317 -4.77 -45.67 23.81
CA GLY A 317 -3.47 -46.37 23.75
C GLY A 317 -3.24 -47.14 22.43
N SER A 318 -1.97 -47.53 22.20
CA SER A 318 -1.48 -48.67 21.38
C SER A 318 -2.21 -49.11 20.10
N SER A 319 -1.48 -49.18 18.96
CA SER A 319 -0.84 -50.44 18.49
C SER A 319 -0.29 -50.38 17.05
N THR A 320 0.98 -50.73 16.88
CA THR A 320 1.60 -51.36 15.67
C THR A 320 1.18 -52.86 15.60
N PRO A 321 1.53 -53.72 14.59
CA PRO A 321 2.67 -53.63 13.64
C PRO A 321 2.49 -54.23 12.21
N SER A 322 3.61 -54.31 11.46
CA SER A 322 3.90 -55.23 10.33
C SER A 322 3.17 -54.98 8.99
N GLY A 323 3.78 -55.15 7.81
CA GLY A 323 5.16 -55.50 7.45
C GLY A 323 5.28 -55.94 5.96
N ARG A 324 6.52 -56.24 5.49
CA ARG A 324 6.88 -56.71 4.12
C ARG A 324 6.67 -55.70 2.97
N SER A 325 7.44 -55.71 1.87
CA SER A 325 8.66 -56.47 1.50
C SER A 325 9.35 -55.85 0.26
N GLU A 326 10.68 -55.82 0.21
CA GLU A 326 11.42 -55.75 -1.06
C GLU A 326 11.32 -57.10 -1.82
N PRO A 327 11.59 -57.18 -3.15
CA PRO A 327 12.99 -57.26 -3.62
C PRO A 327 13.26 -56.66 -5.02
N GLY A 328 14.55 -56.57 -5.39
CA GLY A 328 14.95 -56.82 -6.79
C GLY A 328 15.83 -55.79 -7.49
N THR A 329 17.14 -55.82 -7.26
CA THR A 329 18.14 -55.33 -8.24
C THR A 329 18.48 -56.43 -9.25
N PRO A 330 18.77 -56.06 -10.51
CA PRO A 330 19.64 -56.87 -11.37
C PRO A 330 20.88 -56.10 -11.85
N ARG A 331 22.06 -56.65 -11.54
CA ARG A 331 23.34 -56.26 -12.16
C ARG A 331 23.37 -56.63 -13.65
N HIS A 332 23.81 -55.74 -14.54
CA HIS A 332 24.51 -56.01 -15.83
C HIS A 332 24.95 -54.66 -16.44
N LYS A 333 26.02 -54.52 -17.24
CA LYS A 333 27.26 -55.30 -17.45
C LYS A 333 28.29 -54.34 -18.12
N LYS A 334 29.58 -54.64 -18.00
CA LYS A 334 30.71 -53.89 -18.61
C LYS A 334 30.49 -53.57 -20.11
N LYS A 335 30.96 -52.41 -20.57
CA LYS A 335 31.70 -52.29 -21.84
C LYS A 335 32.78 -51.18 -21.78
N ARG A 336 33.97 -51.53 -22.26
CA ARG A 336 35.11 -50.64 -22.58
C ARG A 336 34.89 -50.03 -23.99
N PHE A 337 35.86 -49.20 -24.40
CA PHE A 337 36.08 -48.47 -25.65
C PHE A 337 35.67 -46.98 -25.54
N GLY A 338 36.51 -46.00 -25.86
CA GLY A 338 37.94 -46.05 -26.21
C GLY A 338 38.29 -45.23 -27.46
N MET A 339 38.48 -43.93 -27.26
CA MET A 339 39.36 -43.02 -27.99
C MET A 339 39.46 -41.71 -27.20
#